data_AF-A0A918S2Q4-F1
#
_entry.id   AF-A0A918S2Q4-F1
#
_cell.length_a   1.000
_cell.length_b   1.000
_cell.length_c   1.000
_cell.angle_alpha   90.00
_cell.angle_beta   90.00
_cell.angle_gamma   90.00
#
_symmetry.space_group_name_H-M   'P 1'
#
loop_
_entity.id
_entity.type
_entity.pdbx_description
1 polymer ?
#
loop_
_entity_poly.entity_id
_entity_poly.type
_entity_poly.pdbx_seq_one_letter_code
_entity_poly.pdbx_strand_id
1 'polypeptide(L)'
;MNALLTLATAASTDQSATLSFDYIKAVNQGSVTLDEQHVARVAHGLGIRLGVGDYVAVLDTPEGKFVVALLIAAPREQAYFELPFAEQLQIRARHVDVTGDESVTVRSASDITMECGQHIRLTCTNLFLTALDSMVNVMRHWVSKFDTGLIRADQVLHSDAENHIITANKDLRLDADRINMG
;
A
#
# COMPACT_ATOMS: atom_id res chain seq x y z
N MET A 1 14.03 27.04 8.14
CA MET A 1 15.38 27.24 8.69
C MET A 1 15.47 26.48 10.00
N ASN A 2 16.25 25.40 10.00
CA ASN A 2 16.72 24.57 11.12
C ASN A 2 15.70 23.97 12.10
N ALA A 3 15.27 22.73 11.80
CA ALA A 3 15.05 21.71 12.82
C ALA A 3 16.22 20.71 12.73
N LEU A 4 17.36 21.11 13.29
CA LEU A 4 18.49 20.22 13.54
C LEU A 4 18.07 19.24 14.65
N LEU A 5 17.85 17.98 14.26
CA LEU A 5 17.65 16.85 15.16
C LEU A 5 18.82 16.79 16.15
N THR A 6 18.52 17.16 17.40
CA THR A 6 19.43 17.01 18.53
C THR A 6 19.32 15.57 19.02
N LEU A 7 20.14 14.68 18.46
CA LEU A 7 20.41 13.36 19.04
C LEU A 7 21.59 13.50 19.98
N ALA A 8 21.33 13.98 21.19
CA ALA A 8 22.32 14.04 22.26
C ALA A 8 21.90 13.12 23.42
N THR A 9 22.73 12.09 23.61
CA THR A 9 23.21 11.55 24.88
C THR A 9 22.20 10.84 25.79
N ALA A 10 22.17 9.51 25.67
CA ALA A 10 21.91 8.61 26.79
C ALA A 10 23.07 7.60 26.93
N ALA A 11 23.87 7.83 27.97
CA ALA A 11 24.68 6.89 28.76
C ALA A 11 25.44 5.73 28.08
N SER A 12 26.76 5.93 27.99
CA SER A 12 27.84 4.98 28.36
C SER A 12 27.84 3.56 27.80
N THR A 13 28.52 3.38 26.67
CA THR A 13 29.60 2.39 26.54
C THR A 13 30.59 2.89 25.50
N ASP A 14 31.87 2.56 25.70
CA ASP A 14 33.05 2.95 24.94
C ASP A 14 33.02 2.50 23.46
N GLN A 15 32.12 3.08 22.66
CA GLN A 15 31.99 2.85 21.23
C GLN A 15 31.62 4.16 20.55
N SER A 16 32.64 4.85 20.02
CA SER A 16 32.49 6.09 19.26
C SER A 16 31.82 5.80 17.92
N ALA A 17 30.49 5.85 17.90
CA ALA A 17 29.76 5.84 16.65
C ALA A 17 29.98 7.17 15.92
N THR A 18 30.52 7.13 14.71
CA THR A 18 30.79 8.33 13.91
C THR A 18 29.76 8.44 12.80
N LEU A 19 29.11 9.60 12.67
CA LEU A 19 28.19 9.87 11.56
C LEU A 19 28.98 10.52 10.41
N SER A 20 28.91 9.93 9.23
CA SER A 20 29.45 10.48 7.98
C SER A 20 28.38 10.58 6.90
N PHE A 21 28.69 11.28 5.81
CA PHE A 21 27.79 11.49 4.69
C PHE A 21 28.53 11.22 3.40
N ASP A 22 27.92 10.46 2.49
CA ASP A 22 28.57 10.09 1.24
C ASP A 22 27.55 9.79 0.14
N TYR A 23 28.04 9.71 -1.10
CA TYR A 23 27.28 9.32 -2.27
C TYR A 23 27.41 7.82 -2.52
N ILE A 24 26.31 7.19 -2.94
CA ILE A 24 26.33 5.80 -3.34
C ILE A 24 26.93 5.66 -4.75
N LYS A 25 28.03 4.91 -4.88
CA LYS A 25 28.66 4.59 -6.17
C LYS A 25 28.18 3.26 -6.76
N ALA A 26 27.84 2.29 -5.92
CA ALA A 26 27.28 1.01 -6.36
C ALA A 26 26.27 0.46 -5.35
N VAL A 27 25.28 -0.27 -5.83
CA VAL A 27 24.25 -0.93 -5.01
C VAL A 27 24.32 -2.42 -5.25
N ASN A 28 24.47 -3.19 -4.18
CA ASN A 28 24.40 -4.65 -4.16
C ASN A 28 23.23 -5.11 -3.26
N GLN A 29 22.85 -6.39 -3.33
CA GLN A 29 21.78 -6.90 -2.47
C GLN A 29 22.12 -6.71 -0.98
N GLY A 30 21.41 -5.80 -0.30
CA GLY A 30 21.56 -5.51 1.13
C GLY A 30 22.78 -4.66 1.52
N SER A 31 23.60 -4.21 0.56
CA SER A 31 24.78 -3.37 0.82
C SER A 31 25.01 -2.34 -0.27
N VAL A 32 25.64 -1.23 0.08
CA VAL A 32 25.98 -0.16 -0.84
C VAL A 32 27.45 0.19 -0.72
N THR A 33 28.06 0.52 -1.84
CA THR A 33 29.45 0.98 -1.91
C THR A 33 29.45 2.50 -2.02
N LEU A 34 30.11 3.17 -1.09
CA LEU A 34 30.19 4.63 -1.00
C LEU A 34 31.45 5.14 -1.72
N ASP A 35 32.57 4.44 -1.51
CA ASP A 35 33.84 4.68 -2.17
C ASP A 35 34.53 3.35 -2.51
N GLU A 36 35.60 3.36 -3.31
CA GLU A 36 36.26 2.15 -3.83
C GLU A 36 36.69 1.14 -2.76
N GLN A 37 36.75 1.54 -1.49
CA GLN A 37 37.10 0.68 -0.35
C GLN A 37 36.04 0.66 0.77
N HIS A 38 34.91 1.35 0.61
CA HIS A 38 33.93 1.54 1.67
C HIS A 38 32.57 0.94 1.32
N VAL A 39 32.25 -0.19 1.98
CA VAL A 39 30.95 -0.85 1.88
C VAL A 39 30.16 -0.61 3.17
N ALA A 40 28.92 -0.17 3.03
CA ALA A 40 27.98 0.01 4.12
C ALA A 40 26.75 -0.89 3.94
N ARG A 41 26.22 -1.40 5.04
CA ARG A 41 24.98 -2.20 5.06
C ARG A 41 23.78 -1.27 5.14
N VAL A 42 22.67 -1.62 4.49
CA VAL A 42 21.44 -0.83 4.62
C VAL A 42 20.79 -1.14 5.96
N ALA A 43 20.50 -0.12 6.78
CA ALA A 43 19.80 -0.32 8.04
C ALA A 43 18.38 -0.83 7.78
N HIS A 44 17.90 -1.77 8.60
CA HIS A 44 16.58 -2.40 8.41
C HIS A 44 15.41 -1.41 8.46
N GLY A 45 15.58 -0.26 9.13
CA GLY A 45 14.56 0.79 9.19
C GLY A 45 14.43 1.62 7.91
N LEU A 46 15.38 1.50 6.97
CA LEU A 46 15.32 2.22 5.71
C LEU A 46 14.44 1.46 4.71
N GLY A 47 13.18 1.89 4.61
CA GLY A 47 12.20 1.30 3.69
C GLY A 47 12.25 1.84 2.27
N ILE A 48 13.19 2.72 1.92
CA ILE A 48 13.31 3.27 0.56
C ILE A 48 14.45 2.56 -0.16
N ARG A 49 14.18 2.05 -1.36
CA ARG A 49 15.21 1.45 -2.21
C ARG A 49 16.25 2.52 -2.58
N LEU A 50 17.52 2.26 -2.25
CA LEU A 50 18.64 3.12 -2.56
C LEU A 50 19.09 2.93 -4.02
N GLY A 51 19.54 4.02 -4.64
CA GLY A 51 20.08 4.06 -6.00
C GLY A 51 21.49 4.63 -6.04
N VAL A 52 22.18 4.41 -7.17
CA VAL A 52 23.47 5.05 -7.44
C VAL A 52 23.26 6.56 -7.59
N GLY A 53 24.14 7.35 -6.97
CA GLY A 53 24.07 8.81 -6.91
C GLY A 53 23.25 9.37 -5.75
N ASP A 54 22.58 8.52 -4.97
CA ASP A 54 21.89 8.95 -3.75
C ASP A 54 22.89 9.46 -2.71
N TYR A 55 22.56 10.57 -2.05
CA TYR A 55 23.31 11.11 -0.93
C TYR A 55 22.74 10.60 0.38
N VAL A 56 23.56 9.92 1.18
CA VAL A 56 23.10 9.16 2.34
C VAL A 56 23.89 9.50 3.60
N ALA A 57 23.24 9.31 4.76
CA ALA A 57 23.88 9.35 6.06
C ALA A 57 24.31 7.94 6.49
N VAL A 58 25.56 7.83 6.93
CA VAL A 58 26.23 6.58 7.26
C VAL A 58 26.68 6.65 8.70
N LEU A 59 26.25 5.67 9.49
CA LEU A 59 26.69 5.49 10.86
C LEU A 59 27.82 4.46 10.87
N ASP A 60 29.02 4.90 11.24
CA ASP A 60 30.16 4.04 11.49
C ASP A 60 30.12 3.57 12.95
N THR A 61 30.06 2.26 13.14
CA THR A 61 29.99 1.62 14.46
C THR A 61 31.05 0.52 14.54
N PRO A 62 31.40 0.03 15.74
CA PRO A 62 32.31 -1.11 15.85
C PRO A 62 31.82 -2.39 15.15
N GLU A 63 30.52 -2.51 14.89
CA GLU A 63 29.92 -3.62 14.15
C GLU A 63 29.98 -3.44 12.62
N GLY A 64 30.36 -2.24 12.16
CA GLY A 64 30.49 -1.87 10.76
C GLY A 64 29.74 -0.57 10.40
N LYS A 65 29.71 -0.28 9.10
CA LYS A 65 29.07 0.91 8.53
C LYS A 65 27.62 0.62 8.12
N PHE A 66 26.70 1.48 8.54
CA PHE A 66 25.28 1.34 8.23
C PHE A 66 24.73 2.60 7.58
N VAL A 67 24.01 2.45 6.48
CA VAL A 67 23.21 3.54 5.91
C VAL A 67 21.93 3.67 6.71
N VAL A 68 21.77 4.80 7.40
CA VAL A 68 20.65 5.04 8.32
C VAL A 68 19.61 6.00 7.76
N ALA A 69 19.96 6.85 6.80
CA ALA A 69 19.03 7.77 6.16
C ALA A 69 19.43 8.08 4.72
N LEU A 70 18.42 8.25 3.86
CA LEU A 70 18.56 8.90 2.56
C LEU A 70 18.36 10.41 2.75
N LEU A 71 19.36 11.21 2.40
CA LEU A 71 19.31 12.67 2.55
C LEU A 71 18.81 13.34 1.27
N ILE A 72 19.36 12.92 0.12
CA ILE A 72 18.98 13.46 -1.19
C ILE A 72 18.91 12.28 -2.15
N ALA A 73 17.75 12.07 -2.75
CA ALA A 73 17.58 11.10 -3.82
C ALA A 73 18.16 11.65 -5.13
N ALA A 74 18.90 10.83 -5.86
CA ALA A 74 19.24 11.13 -7.24
C ALA A 74 17.96 11.19 -8.10
N PRO A 75 17.96 11.94 -9.21
CA PRO A 75 16.83 11.97 -10.14
C PRO A 75 16.51 10.56 -10.64
N ARG A 76 15.26 10.13 -10.43
CA ARG A 76 14.75 8.82 -10.87
C ARG A 76 13.27 8.94 -11.20
N GLU A 77 12.84 8.17 -12.20
CA GLU A 77 11.44 8.13 -12.63
C GLU A 77 10.55 7.40 -11.62
N GLN A 78 11.10 6.45 -10.87
CA GLN A 78 10.38 5.63 -9.92
C GLN A 78 11.15 5.48 -8.61
N ALA A 79 10.44 5.64 -7.49
CA ALA A 79 10.93 5.33 -6.15
C ALA A 79 10.15 4.13 -5.62
N TYR A 80 10.87 3.18 -5.02
CA TYR A 80 10.28 1.98 -4.45
C TYR A 80 10.37 2.04 -2.92
N PHE A 81 9.25 1.79 -2.26
CA PHE A 81 9.22 1.49 -0.83
C PHE A 81 9.25 -0.02 -0.65
N GLU A 82 10.33 -0.54 -0.08
CA GLU A 82 10.59 -1.97 0.07
C GLU A 82 11.19 -2.27 1.43
N LEU A 83 10.75 -3.38 2.02
CA LEU A 83 11.24 -3.87 3.29
C LEU A 83 11.84 -5.26 3.06
N PRO A 84 13.06 -5.37 2.51
CA PRO A 84 13.64 -6.63 2.04
C PRO A 84 13.85 -7.66 3.15
N PHE A 85 13.84 -7.23 4.42
CA PHE A 85 14.05 -8.09 5.60
C PHE A 85 12.77 -8.33 6.41
N ALA A 86 11.60 -7.89 5.92
CA ALA A 86 10.32 -8.07 6.59
C ALA A 86 9.38 -8.94 5.76
N GLU A 87 8.83 -9.98 6.37
CA GLU A 87 7.78 -10.81 5.75
C GLU A 87 6.40 -10.14 5.81
N GLN A 88 6.22 -9.18 6.71
CA GLN A 88 4.95 -8.49 6.94
C GLN A 88 5.16 -7.00 7.21
N LEU A 89 4.32 -6.18 6.58
CA LEU A 89 4.17 -4.75 6.88
C LEU A 89 2.82 -4.48 7.54
N GLN A 90 2.82 -3.86 8.71
CA GLN A 90 1.60 -3.35 9.36
C GLN A 90 1.69 -1.84 9.51
N ILE A 91 0.72 -1.13 8.91
CA ILE A 91 0.57 0.32 9.05
C ILE A 91 -0.56 0.58 10.05
N ARG A 92 -0.22 1.18 11.20
CA ARG A 92 -1.19 1.54 12.24
C ARG A 92 -1.06 3.01 12.59
N ALA A 93 -2.11 3.77 12.33
CA ALA A 93 -2.21 5.18 12.72
C ALA A 93 -3.66 5.52 13.04
N ARG A 94 -3.88 6.68 13.66
CA ARG A 94 -5.24 7.22 13.88
C ARG A 94 -5.91 7.62 12.56
N HIS A 95 -5.12 8.11 11.61
CA HIS A 95 -5.54 8.52 10.28
C HIS A 95 -4.48 8.07 9.27
N VAL A 96 -4.90 7.46 8.17
CA VAL A 96 -4.04 7.01 7.06
C VAL A 96 -4.71 7.46 5.77
N ASP A 97 -4.02 8.30 5.00
CA ASP A 97 -4.46 8.76 3.69
C ASP A 97 -3.45 8.32 2.62
N VAL A 98 -3.94 7.75 1.52
CA VAL A 98 -3.14 7.39 0.35
C VAL A 98 -3.70 8.16 -0.83
N THR A 99 -2.93 9.10 -1.36
CA THR A 99 -3.32 9.97 -2.48
C THR A 99 -2.25 9.89 -3.57
N GLY A 100 -2.68 9.86 -4.83
CA GLY A 100 -1.80 9.97 -6.00
C GLY A 100 -2.37 11.02 -6.95
N ASP A 101 -1.49 11.78 -7.60
CA ASP A 101 -1.89 12.90 -8.45
C ASP A 101 -2.64 12.46 -9.72
N GLU A 102 -2.25 11.30 -10.26
CA GLU A 102 -2.86 10.73 -11.46
C GLU A 102 -3.63 9.45 -11.17
N SER A 103 -3.01 8.50 -10.45
CA SER A 103 -3.64 7.23 -10.12
C SER A 103 -3.07 6.61 -8.84
N VAL A 104 -3.89 5.79 -8.18
CA VAL A 104 -3.48 4.91 -7.09
C VAL A 104 -3.92 3.50 -7.46
N THR A 105 -2.98 2.56 -7.43
CA THR A 105 -3.24 1.16 -7.79
C THR A 105 -2.80 0.25 -6.65
N VAL A 106 -3.72 -0.58 -6.13
CA VAL A 106 -3.43 -1.61 -5.13
C VAL A 106 -3.49 -2.98 -5.82
N ARG A 107 -2.44 -3.79 -5.70
CA ARG A 107 -2.34 -5.11 -6.31
C ARG A 107 -1.90 -6.14 -5.27
N SER A 108 -2.48 -7.32 -5.35
CA SER A 108 -2.07 -8.50 -4.58
C SER A 108 -1.97 -9.69 -5.52
N ALA A 109 -1.05 -10.60 -5.24
CA ALA A 109 -0.91 -11.85 -6.00
C ALA A 109 -1.99 -12.89 -5.63
N SER A 110 -2.56 -12.80 -4.42
CA SER A 110 -3.61 -13.70 -3.92
C SER A 110 -4.87 -12.90 -3.63
N ASP A 111 -4.92 -12.23 -2.48
CA ASP A 111 -6.14 -11.63 -1.97
C ASP A 111 -5.93 -10.17 -1.53
N ILE A 112 -6.99 -9.38 -1.63
CA ILE A 112 -7.10 -8.05 -1.02
C ILE A 112 -8.35 -8.07 -0.14
N THR A 113 -8.17 -7.95 1.18
CA THR A 113 -9.27 -7.89 2.14
C THR A 113 -9.38 -6.47 2.70
N MET A 114 -10.59 -5.91 2.65
CA MET A 114 -10.92 -4.62 3.24
C MET A 114 -11.98 -4.82 4.32
N GLU A 115 -11.62 -4.51 5.56
CA GLU A 115 -12.53 -4.58 6.72
C GLU A 115 -12.74 -3.18 7.28
N CYS A 116 -13.99 -2.82 7.55
CA CYS A 116 -14.34 -1.57 8.20
C CYS A 116 -15.39 -1.83 9.27
N GLY A 117 -15.21 -1.25 10.45
CA GLY A 117 -16.16 -1.41 11.56
C GLY A 117 -17.47 -0.62 11.39
N GLN A 118 -17.50 0.39 10.51
CA GLN A 118 -18.69 1.22 10.31
C GLN A 118 -19.07 1.35 8.84
N HIS A 119 -18.29 2.11 8.06
CA HIS A 119 -18.67 2.48 6.70
C HIS A 119 -17.46 2.46 5.75
N ILE A 120 -17.62 1.76 4.63
CA ILE A 120 -16.77 1.92 3.45
C ILE A 120 -17.50 2.84 2.48
N ARG A 121 -16.88 3.96 2.10
CA ARG A 121 -17.41 4.87 1.09
C ARG A 121 -16.52 4.79 -0.16
N LEU A 122 -17.13 4.43 -1.28
CA LEU A 122 -16.48 4.44 -2.59
C LEU A 122 -17.18 5.48 -3.45
N THR A 123 -16.41 6.40 -4.04
CA THR A 123 -16.93 7.43 -4.95
C THR A 123 -16.15 7.31 -6.25
N CYS A 124 -16.83 6.94 -7.32
CA CYS A 124 -16.22 6.71 -8.62
C CYS A 124 -17.22 7.03 -9.73
N THR A 125 -16.72 7.48 -10.88
CA THR A 125 -17.53 7.68 -12.10
C THR A 125 -17.85 6.33 -12.74
N ASN A 126 -16.88 5.42 -12.75
CA ASN A 126 -17.02 4.07 -13.28
C ASN A 126 -16.47 3.06 -12.26
N LEU A 127 -17.27 2.05 -11.91
CA LEU A 127 -16.85 0.91 -11.10
C LEU A 127 -16.98 -0.35 -11.94
N PHE A 128 -15.86 -0.98 -12.27
CA PHE A 128 -15.84 -2.29 -12.91
C PHE A 128 -15.46 -3.34 -11.86
N LEU A 129 -16.38 -4.26 -11.57
CA LEU A 129 -16.15 -5.42 -10.71
C LEU A 129 -16.17 -6.67 -11.58
N THR A 130 -14.99 -7.22 -11.86
CA THR A 130 -14.85 -8.48 -12.61
C THR A 130 -14.65 -9.61 -11.60
N ALA A 131 -15.68 -10.44 -11.43
CA ALA A 131 -15.63 -11.65 -10.63
C ALA A 131 -15.48 -12.85 -11.57
N LEU A 132 -14.30 -13.48 -11.60
CA LEU A 132 -14.09 -14.73 -12.35
C LEU A 132 -14.04 -15.92 -11.38
N ASP A 133 -15.03 -16.79 -11.50
CA ASP A 133 -15.20 -18.18 -11.02
C ASP A 133 -14.95 -18.56 -9.54
N SER A 134 -14.08 -17.90 -8.76
CA SER A 134 -13.86 -18.21 -7.34
C SER A 134 -14.77 -17.43 -6.38
N MET A 135 -15.64 -16.57 -6.92
CA MET A 135 -16.52 -15.69 -6.16
C MET A 135 -17.90 -16.28 -5.85
N VAL A 136 -18.19 -17.56 -6.15
CA VAL A 136 -19.47 -18.15 -5.69
C VAL A 136 -19.53 -18.17 -4.15
N ASN A 137 -18.40 -18.18 -3.43
CA ASN A 137 -18.41 -18.10 -1.96
C ASN A 137 -18.34 -16.66 -1.41
N VAL A 138 -17.68 -15.72 -2.11
CA VAL A 138 -17.52 -14.33 -1.65
C VAL A 138 -18.67 -13.41 -2.12
N MET A 139 -19.21 -13.57 -3.34
CA MET A 139 -20.47 -12.92 -3.76
C MET A 139 -21.65 -13.50 -2.99
N ARG A 140 -21.67 -14.81 -2.73
CA ARG A 140 -22.68 -15.40 -1.86
C ARG A 140 -22.56 -14.88 -0.43
N HIS A 141 -21.45 -14.27 -0.01
CA HIS A 141 -21.36 -13.57 1.29
C HIS A 141 -21.72 -12.08 1.22
N TRP A 142 -21.32 -11.37 0.16
CA TRP A 142 -21.64 -9.95 -0.01
C TRP A 142 -23.11 -9.71 -0.38
N VAL A 143 -23.70 -10.54 -1.24
CA VAL A 143 -25.10 -10.39 -1.68
C VAL A 143 -26.08 -11.08 -0.72
N SER A 144 -25.67 -12.10 0.05
CA SER A 144 -26.59 -12.78 1.00
C SER A 144 -26.72 -12.12 2.37
N LYS A 145 -25.84 -11.18 2.73
CA LYS A 145 -25.82 -10.52 4.06
C LYS A 145 -26.08 -9.02 4.00
N PHE A 146 -26.83 -8.54 3.02
CA PHE A 146 -27.51 -7.26 3.18
C PHE A 146 -28.85 -7.50 3.87
N ASP A 147 -28.96 -7.11 5.15
CA ASP A 147 -30.25 -7.10 5.86
C ASP A 147 -31.23 -6.14 5.16
N THR A 148 -30.70 -5.06 4.59
CA THR A 148 -31.38 -4.17 3.64
C THR A 148 -30.39 -3.65 2.59
N GLY A 149 -30.80 -3.59 1.32
CA GLY A 149 -30.02 -3.02 0.23
C GLY A 149 -30.94 -2.32 -0.76
N LEU A 150 -30.57 -1.11 -1.20
CA LEU A 150 -31.30 -0.35 -2.21
C LEU A 150 -30.38 -0.12 -3.40
N ILE A 151 -30.74 -0.67 -4.55
CA ILE A 151 -30.09 -0.38 -5.82
C ILE A 151 -30.98 0.61 -6.54
N ARG A 152 -30.46 1.81 -6.83
CA ARG A 152 -31.13 2.82 -7.64
C ARG A 152 -30.28 3.10 -8.88
N ALA A 153 -30.87 2.88 -10.04
CA ALA A 153 -30.27 3.26 -11.32
C ALA A 153 -31.12 4.40 -11.90
N ASP A 154 -30.49 5.52 -12.26
CA ASP A 154 -31.20 6.67 -12.84
C ASP A 154 -31.47 6.49 -14.34
N GLN A 155 -30.83 5.51 -14.99
CA GLN A 155 -31.03 5.21 -16.41
C GLN A 155 -31.48 3.76 -16.63
N VAL A 156 -30.55 2.81 -16.66
CA VAL A 156 -30.86 1.40 -16.95
C VAL A 156 -30.02 0.51 -16.04
N LEU A 157 -30.68 -0.43 -15.36
CA LEU A 157 -30.03 -1.59 -14.77
C LEU A 157 -30.22 -2.77 -15.74
N HIS A 158 -29.15 -3.21 -16.39
CA HIS A 158 -29.16 -4.40 -17.24
C HIS A 158 -28.60 -5.59 -16.47
N SER A 159 -29.39 -6.66 -16.36
CA SER A 159 -29.00 -7.89 -15.65
C SER A 159 -29.15 -9.07 -16.61
N ASP A 160 -28.02 -9.60 -17.07
CA ASP A 160 -27.98 -10.75 -17.98
C ASP A 160 -27.51 -11.97 -17.18
N ALA A 161 -28.37 -13.00 -17.11
CA ALA A 161 -28.06 -14.24 -16.41
C ALA A 161 -28.87 -15.39 -17.02
N GLU A 162 -28.32 -16.60 -16.96
CA GLU A 162 -29.01 -17.82 -17.39
C GLU A 162 -30.30 -18.06 -16.60
N ASN A 163 -30.30 -17.71 -15.30
CA ASN A 163 -31.47 -17.80 -14.42
C ASN A 163 -31.53 -16.58 -13.48
N HIS A 164 -32.69 -15.93 -13.39
CA HIS A 164 -32.99 -14.91 -12.39
C HIS A 164 -34.02 -15.45 -11.39
N ILE A 165 -33.65 -15.56 -10.11
CA ILE A 165 -34.58 -15.95 -9.03
C ILE A 165 -34.75 -14.76 -8.09
N ILE A 166 -35.97 -14.22 -8.03
CA ILE A 166 -36.35 -13.14 -7.10
C ILE A 166 -37.26 -13.75 -6.05
N THR A 167 -36.88 -13.66 -4.76
CA THR A 167 -37.66 -14.17 -3.63
C THR A 167 -37.90 -13.05 -2.62
N ALA A 168 -39.14 -12.85 -2.20
CA ALA A 168 -39.51 -11.86 -1.20
C ALA A 168 -40.24 -12.52 -0.03
N ASN A 169 -39.84 -12.21 1.20
CA ASN A 169 -40.46 -12.75 2.41
C ASN A 169 -41.81 -12.11 2.74
N LYS A 170 -42.09 -10.90 2.21
CA LYS A 170 -43.31 -10.13 2.51
C LYS A 170 -44.02 -9.67 1.25
N ASP A 171 -43.37 -8.81 0.47
CA ASP A 171 -43.96 -8.22 -0.73
C ASP A 171 -42.87 -7.95 -1.78
N LEU A 172 -43.25 -8.08 -3.05
CA LEU A 172 -42.47 -7.69 -4.21
C LEU A 172 -43.31 -6.72 -5.03
N ARG A 173 -42.97 -5.42 -4.93
CA ARG A 173 -43.60 -4.39 -5.76
C ARG A 173 -42.75 -4.14 -6.99
N LEU A 174 -43.31 -4.43 -8.15
CA LEU A 174 -42.70 -4.14 -9.44
C LEU A 174 -43.58 -3.12 -10.17
N ASP A 175 -42.98 -1.99 -10.53
CA ASP A 175 -43.64 -0.92 -11.27
C ASP A 175 -42.86 -0.73 -12.59
N ALA A 176 -43.53 -0.94 -13.71
CA ALA A 176 -42.90 -0.95 -15.02
C ALA A 176 -43.89 -0.56 -16.11
N ASP A 177 -43.44 0.26 -17.06
CA ASP A 177 -44.22 0.59 -18.26
C ASP A 177 -44.41 -0.66 -19.16
N ARG A 178 -43.42 -1.57 -19.16
CA ARG A 178 -43.46 -2.83 -19.91
C ARG A 178 -42.75 -3.95 -19.16
N ILE A 179 -43.39 -5.10 -19.12
CA ILE A 179 -42.80 -6.38 -18.70
C ILE A 179 -42.95 -7.32 -19.89
N ASN A 180 -41.85 -7.63 -20.58
CA ASN A 180 -41.86 -8.64 -21.62
C ASN A 180 -41.42 -9.96 -21.01
N MET A 181 -42.33 -10.92 -20.96
CA MET A 181 -42.01 -12.32 -20.67
C MET A 181 -42.15 -13.07 -21.98
N GLY A 182 -41.08 -13.75 -22.40
CA GLY A 182 -41.14 -14.69 -23.51
C GLY A 182 -42.11 -15.82 -23.21
#